data_AF-A0A2E3UDK3-F1
#
_entry.id   AF-A0A2E3UDK3-F1
#
_cell.length_a   1.000
_cell.length_b   1.000
_cell.length_c   1.000
_cell.angle_alpha   90.00
_cell.angle_beta   90.00
_cell.angle_gamma   90.00
#
_symmetry.space_group_name_H-M   'P 1'
#
loop_
_entity.id
_entity.type
_entity.pdbx_description
1 polymer ?
#
loop_
_entity_poly.entity_id
_entity_poly.type
_entity_poly.pdbx_seq_one_letter_code
_entity_poly.pdbx_strand_id
1 'polypeptide(L)' 'MIRPAGKTLALVALAACAPEPEPLPYISEKALAALPPRTDLRTVQRRYNGCYVIQTEDELTGYLKQVTDANGNLVCDDV' A
#
# COMPACT_ATOMS: atom_id res chain seq x y z
N MET A 1 -21.73 -48.24 31.25
CA MET A 1 -21.55 -47.61 29.92
C MET A 1 -20.97 -46.21 30.13
N ILE A 2 -19.97 -45.83 29.33
CA ILE A 2 -19.49 -44.47 28.93
C ILE A 2 -17.97 -44.56 28.70
N ARG A 3 -17.57 -44.36 27.44
CA ARG A 3 -16.20 -44.34 26.90
C ARG A 3 -15.75 -42.86 26.70
N PRO A 4 -14.45 -42.61 26.44
CA PRO A 4 -13.69 -41.46 26.94
C PRO A 4 -13.68 -40.26 25.98
N ALA A 5 -13.31 -39.09 26.47
CA ALA A 5 -12.84 -37.99 25.62
C ALA A 5 -11.94 -37.03 26.43
N GLY A 6 -10.74 -37.49 26.76
CA GLY A 6 -9.65 -36.60 27.15
C GLY A 6 -9.24 -35.78 25.94
N LYS A 7 -9.80 -34.58 25.83
CA LYS A 7 -9.59 -33.63 24.73
C LYS A 7 -8.25 -32.93 24.93
N THR A 8 -7.15 -33.60 24.53
CA THR A 8 -5.82 -33.01 24.49
C THR A 8 -5.81 -31.92 23.42
N LEU A 9 -5.80 -30.66 23.85
CA LEU A 9 -5.66 -29.49 22.98
C LEU A 9 -4.23 -29.47 22.42
N ALA A 10 -4.12 -29.70 21.12
CA ALA A 10 -2.88 -29.55 20.36
C ALA A 10 -2.39 -28.09 20.45
N LEU A 11 -1.19 -27.88 20.98
CA LEU A 11 -0.49 -26.61 20.88
C LEU A 11 -0.10 -26.38 19.42
N VAL A 12 -0.78 -25.45 18.77
CA VAL A 12 -0.41 -24.93 17.45
C VAL A 12 0.85 -24.10 17.62
N ALA A 13 1.96 -24.56 17.05
CA ALA A 13 3.19 -23.81 16.94
C ALA A 13 2.95 -22.55 16.10
N LEU A 14 3.06 -21.38 16.72
CA LEU A 14 3.13 -20.09 16.04
C LEU A 14 4.49 -19.99 15.34
N ALA A 15 4.55 -20.50 14.10
CA ALA A 15 5.64 -20.16 13.20
C ALA A 15 5.64 -18.64 13.03
N ALA A 16 6.75 -18.02 13.42
CA ALA A 16 6.98 -16.58 13.27
C ALA A 16 6.77 -16.20 11.80
N CYS A 17 5.72 -15.42 11.53
CA CYS A 17 5.54 -14.74 10.26
C CYS A 17 6.67 -13.70 10.18
N ALA A 18 7.76 -14.05 9.49
CA ALA A 18 8.74 -13.05 9.09
C ALA A 18 7.99 -12.03 8.20
N PRO A 19 8.08 -10.72 8.47
CA PRO A 19 7.45 -9.74 7.60
C PRO A 19 8.11 -9.85 6.23
N GLU A 20 7.38 -10.41 5.26
CA GLU A 20 7.78 -10.34 3.86
C GLU A 20 7.96 -8.86 3.50
N PRO A 21 9.06 -8.50 2.82
CA PRO A 21 9.24 -7.13 2.36
C PRO A 21 8.07 -6.79 1.43
N GLU A 22 7.22 -5.87 1.86
CA GLU A 22 6.08 -5.44 1.06
C GLU A 22 6.59 -4.96 -0.31
N PRO A 23 6.07 -5.49 -1.43
CA PRO A 23 6.50 -5.04 -2.74
C PRO A 23 6.24 -3.54 -2.84
N LEU A 24 7.29 -2.78 -3.17
CA LEU A 24 7.12 -1.35 -3.43
C LEU A 24 6.06 -1.18 -4.52
N PRO A 25 5.05 -0.31 -4.32
CA PRO A 25 4.03 -0.09 -5.33
C PRO A 25 4.70 0.35 -6.63
N TYR A 26 4.30 -0.25 -7.76
CA TYR A 26 4.82 0.13 -9.07
C TYR A 26 4.45 1.59 -9.38
N ILE A 27 5.45 2.42 -9.67
CA ILE A 27 5.30 3.82 -10.07
C ILE A 27 6.01 3.98 -11.42
N SER A 28 5.32 4.56 -12.40
CA SER A 28 5.91 4.81 -13.70
C SER A 28 6.92 5.96 -13.70
N GLU A 29 7.80 5.97 -14.69
CA GLU A 29 8.82 7.03 -14.85
C GLU A 29 8.20 8.42 -14.98
N LYS A 30 7.04 8.52 -15.66
CA LYS A 30 6.28 9.78 -15.78
C LYS A 30 5.81 10.28 -14.42
N ALA A 31 5.29 9.39 -13.58
CA ALA A 31 4.87 9.73 -12.23
C ALA A 31 6.08 10.11 -11.38
N LEU A 32 7.15 9.32 -11.39
CA LEU A 32 8.39 9.62 -10.67
C LEU A 32 8.96 11.00 -11.02
N ALA A 33 8.96 11.38 -12.29
CA ALA A 33 9.45 12.68 -12.75
C ALA A 33 8.54 13.86 -12.32
N ALA A 34 7.25 13.61 -12.13
CA ALA A 34 6.27 14.62 -11.70
C ALA A 34 6.15 14.75 -10.18
N LEU A 35 6.73 13.83 -9.40
CA LEU A 35 6.67 13.89 -7.95
C LEU A 35 7.50 15.06 -7.40
N PRO A 36 7.02 15.73 -6.33
CA PRO A 36 7.82 16.69 -5.60
C PRO A 36 9.13 16.06 -5.09
N PRO A 37 10.22 16.84 -5.02
CA PRO A 37 11.45 16.36 -4.43
C PRO A 37 11.20 15.94 -2.98
N ARG A 38 11.78 14.79 -2.57
CA ARG A 38 11.62 14.18 -1.23
C ARG A 38 10.23 13.62 -0.93
N THR A 39 9.41 13.34 -1.95
CA THR A 39 8.16 12.59 -1.74
C THR A 39 8.48 11.15 -1.31
N ASP A 40 7.81 10.65 -0.27
CA ASP A 40 7.88 9.25 0.10
C ASP A 40 7.06 8.41 -0.90
N LEU A 41 7.73 7.55 -1.66
CA LEU A 41 7.09 6.68 -2.64
C LEU A 41 6.07 5.72 -2.03
N ARG A 42 6.18 5.41 -0.72
CA ARG A 42 5.19 4.58 -0.01
C ARG A 42 3.82 5.27 0.12
N THR A 43 3.82 6.60 0.08
CA THR A 43 2.59 7.40 0.10
C THR A 43 1.96 7.56 -1.27
N VAL A 44 2.69 7.21 -2.34
CA VAL A 44 2.23 7.35 -3.71
C VAL A 44 1.42 6.12 -4.10
N GLN A 45 0.18 6.33 -4.52
CA GLN A 45 -0.73 5.26 -4.92
C GLN A 45 -1.31 5.50 -6.30
N ARG A 46 -1.43 4.44 -7.09
CA ARG A 46 -2.20 4.43 -8.34
C ARG A 46 -3.67 4.18 -8.01
N ARG A 47 -4.54 5.07 -8.45
CA ARG A 47 -6.00 4.96 -8.28
C ARG A 47 -6.61 4.07 -9.37
N TYR A 48 -7.87 3.68 -9.19
CA TYR A 48 -8.61 2.84 -10.14
C TYR A 48 -8.75 3.45 -11.54
N ASN A 49 -8.66 4.78 -11.66
CA ASN A 49 -8.67 5.51 -12.93
C ASN A 49 -7.29 5.57 -13.60
N GLY A 50 -6.30 4.83 -13.09
CA GLY A 50 -4.93 4.82 -13.59
C GLY A 50 -4.05 5.98 -13.12
N CYS A 51 -4.61 6.98 -12.42
CA CYS A 51 -3.91 8.20 -12.02
C CYS A 51 -3.21 8.10 -10.66
N TYR A 52 -2.10 8.79 -10.51
CA TYR A 52 -1.31 8.78 -9.28
C TYR A 52 -1.74 9.86 -8.28
N VAL A 53 -1.77 9.49 -7.00
CA VAL A 53 -2.03 10.41 -5.88
C VAL A 53 -1.00 10.18 -4.77
N ILE A 54 -0.75 11.21 -3.98
CA ILE A 54 0.09 11.17 -2.78
C ILE A 54 -0.84 11.20 -1.57
N GLN A 55 -0.79 10.16 -0.75
CA GLN A 55 -1.50 10.09 0.52
C GLN A 55 -0.73 10.86 1.59
N THR A 56 -1.28 11.95 2.09
CA THR A 56 -0.65 12.74 3.15
C THR A 56 -1.34 12.44 4.48
N GLU A 57 -0.55 12.05 5.48
CA GLU A 57 -1.02 11.74 6.85
C GLU A 57 -1.32 13.00 7.68
N ASP A 58 -2.02 13.98 7.12
CA ASP A 58 -2.49 15.13 7.90
C ASP A 58 -3.76 14.76 8.71
N GLU A 59 -3.79 15.19 9.97
CA GLU A 59 -4.00 14.37 11.18
C GLU A 59 -5.35 13.67 11.41
N LEU A 60 -6.36 13.71 10.54
CA LEU A 60 -7.67 13.11 10.88
C LEU A 60 -8.45 12.45 9.74
N THR A 61 -8.02 12.55 8.48
CA THR A 61 -8.80 11.98 7.36
C THR A 61 -7.99 11.45 6.18
N GLY A 62 -6.67 11.62 6.17
CA GLY A 62 -5.82 11.21 5.05
C GLY A 62 -6.20 11.91 3.74
N TYR A 63 -5.58 13.04 3.46
CA TYR A 63 -5.86 13.78 2.23
C TYR A 63 -5.07 13.19 1.06
N LEU A 64 -5.74 13.05 -0.08
CA LEU A 64 -5.14 12.57 -1.33
C LEU A 64 -4.81 13.77 -2.22
N LYS A 65 -3.52 14.02 -2.42
CA LYS A 65 -3.05 15.04 -3.35
C LYS A 65 -2.81 14.43 -4.71
N GLN A 66 -3.40 14.99 -5.77
CA GLN A 66 -3.18 14.49 -7.13
C GLN A 66 -1.77 14.81 -7.63
N VAL A 67 -1.12 13.85 -8.28
CA VAL A 67 0.17 14.06 -8.94
C VAL A 67 -0.10 14.72 -10.29
N THR A 68 0.52 15.88 -10.50
CA THR A 68 0.37 16.68 -11.72
C THR A 68 1.72 16.92 -12.38
N ASP A 69 1.74 16.97 -13.70
CA ASP A 69 2.93 17.30 -14.49
C ASP A 69 3.25 18.80 -14.45
N ALA A 70 4.34 19.21 -15.10
CA ALA A 70 4.74 20.62 -15.19
C ALA A 70 3.73 21.54 -15.88
N ASN A 71 2.77 20.97 -16.62
CA ASN A 71 1.69 21.69 -17.31
C ASN A 71 0.39 21.72 -16.49
N GLY A 72 0.37 21.09 -15.31
CA GLY A 72 -0.81 20.96 -14.45
C GLY A 72 -1.76 19.82 -14.84
N ASN A 73 -1.37 18.93 -15.75
CA ASN A 73 -2.18 17.76 -16.12
C ASN A 73 -1.98 16.61 -15.14
N LEU A 74 -3.00 15.79 -14.95
CA LEU A 74 -2.92 14.58 -14.12
C LEU A 74 -2.00 13.55 -14.74
N VAL A 75 -1.14 12.96 -13.90
CA VAL A 75 -0.27 11.87 -14.34
C VAL A 75 -0.97 10.54 -14.13
N CYS A 76 -1.22 9.83 -15.22
CA CYS A 76 -1.91 8.55 -15.24
C CYS A 76 -1.17 7.55 -16.13
N ASP A 77 -1.21 6.27 -15.76
CA ASP A 77 -0.79 5.16 -16.60
C ASP A 77 -1.99 4.61 -17.37
N ASP A 78 -1.79 4.30 -18.66
CA ASP A 78 -2.71 3.49 -19.45
C ASP A 78 -3.00 2.19 -18.69
N VAL A 79 -4.29 1.84 -18.59
CA VAL A 79 -4.80 0.70 -17.81
C VAL A 79 -4.80 -0.57 -18.63
#